data_AF-A0A7C2J089-F1
#
_entry.id   AF-A0A7C2J089-F1
#
_cell.length_a   1.000
_cell.length_b   1.000
_cell.length_c   1.000
_cell.angle_alpha   90.00
_cell.angle_beta   90.00
_cell.angle_gamma   90.00
#
_symmetry.space_group_name_H-M   'P 1'
#
loop_
_entity.id
_entity.type
_entity.pdbx_description
1 polymer ?
#
loop_
_entity_poly.entity_id
_entity_poly.type
_entity_poly.pdbx_seq_one_letter_code
_entity_poly.pdbx_strand_id
1 'polypeptide(L)'
;MFNRHVSKHLSAYCHGELDGKESRRVSEHLLKCERCRQGYDDIKLAVRLAERLPQVSAPDELWGEIEALLDRQSRAAAARPVSAGFTFGWYKLAAASAAFVVLIAFGSLWFYNYGPVASWPVDAIAGTVKVGSQYITGSGRLAEGEALETDGSSRAKIAVGMIGQVEIDPGSRVRLIDASVTEHRIALDRGRLQATIKAPPRLFFVNTPSAVAVDLGCAYTLEVDDQGNSFLHVTSGFVAFERDGRETVVPIGAMCETRFNIGPGTPYFVTSSALFQDALGKFDFEGGGDLALDVVLAEATDRDTFTLWNLLPRVSVAQRDRVLDRMIALVGLPQGVTRQGIMNLDQSMLDLWAEALDTVWY
;
A
#
# COMPACT_ATOMS: atom_id res chain seq x y z
N MET A 1 24.26 14.24 -7.77
CA MET A 1 24.66 13.90 -6.39
C MET A 1 24.21 12.49 -6.10
N PHE A 2 25.09 11.56 -5.71
CA PHE A 2 24.69 10.18 -5.38
C PHE A 2 23.79 10.20 -4.13
N ASN A 3 22.48 10.07 -4.32
CA ASN A 3 21.54 9.95 -3.21
C ASN A 3 21.87 8.66 -2.45
N ARG A 4 22.43 8.79 -1.24
CA ARG A 4 22.76 7.62 -0.40
C ARG A 4 21.48 6.81 -0.15
N HIS A 5 21.48 5.54 -0.56
CA HIS A 5 20.40 4.60 -0.29
C HIS A 5 20.03 4.54 1.20
N VAL A 6 18.76 4.28 1.49
CA VAL A 6 18.21 4.26 2.86
C VAL A 6 18.14 2.86 3.49
N SER A 7 18.86 1.88 2.92
CA SER A 7 18.80 0.47 3.32
C SER A 7 18.94 0.20 4.82
N LYS A 8 19.75 1.01 5.54
CA LYS A 8 19.95 0.87 6.99
C LYS A 8 18.73 1.24 7.85
N HIS A 9 17.79 1.98 7.28
CA HIS A 9 16.61 2.47 7.98
C HIS A 9 15.34 1.68 7.63
N LEU A 10 15.40 0.75 6.67
CA LEU A 10 14.21 0.05 6.17
C LEU A 10 13.52 -0.83 7.23
N SER A 11 14.28 -1.50 8.09
CA SER A 11 13.69 -2.32 9.17
C SER A 11 12.98 -1.45 10.20
N ALA A 12 13.66 -0.44 10.75
CA ALA A 12 13.06 0.51 11.70
C ALA A 12 11.84 1.22 11.08
N TYR A 13 11.90 1.55 9.79
CA TYR A 13 10.78 2.11 9.05
C TYR A 13 9.60 1.14 8.94
N CYS A 14 9.85 -0.14 8.66
CA CYS A 14 8.82 -1.18 8.60
C CYS A 14 8.07 -1.34 9.92
N HIS A 15 8.75 -1.17 11.05
CA HIS A 15 8.18 -1.31 12.38
C HIS A 15 7.68 0.02 12.97
N GLY A 16 7.71 1.12 12.20
CA GLY A 16 7.25 2.44 12.68
C GLY A 16 8.13 3.08 13.75
N GLU A 17 9.41 2.69 13.83
CA GLU A 17 10.35 3.10 14.89
C GLU A 17 11.11 4.40 14.55
N LEU A 18 10.93 4.95 13.34
CA LEU A 18 11.59 6.19 12.92
C LEU A 18 10.80 7.44 13.34
N ASP A 19 11.53 8.53 13.62
CA ASP A 19 10.90 9.82 13.86
C ASP A 19 10.22 10.37 12.59
N GLY A 20 9.35 11.37 12.74
CA GLY A 20 8.54 11.89 11.62
C GLY A 20 9.36 12.50 10.46
N LYS A 21 10.58 12.98 10.71
CA LYS A 21 11.44 13.57 9.67
C LYS A 21 12.19 12.47 8.91
N GLU A 22 12.73 11.50 9.64
CA GLU A 22 13.42 10.35 9.06
C GLU A 22 12.47 9.44 8.30
N SER A 23 11.29 9.17 8.88
CA SER A 23 10.21 8.41 8.25
C SER A 23 9.80 9.03 6.91
N ARG A 24 9.61 10.35 6.85
CA ARG A 24 9.30 11.07 5.60
C ARG A 24 10.43 10.98 4.58
N ARG A 25 11.68 11.11 5.01
CA ARG A 25 12.84 10.98 4.13
C ARG A 25 12.93 9.58 3.52
N VAL A 26 12.69 8.53 4.32
CA VAL A 26 12.67 7.14 3.84
C VAL A 26 11.50 6.94 2.88
N SER A 27 10.30 7.43 3.21
CA SER A 27 9.12 7.32 2.34
C SER A 27 9.34 7.95 0.97
N GLU A 28 9.85 9.19 0.93
CA GLU A 28 10.16 9.92 -0.30
C GLU A 28 11.20 9.19 -1.16
N HIS A 29 12.20 8.55 -0.53
CA HIS A 29 13.19 7.76 -1.25
C HIS A 29 12.58 6.48 -1.84
N LEU A 30 11.69 5.81 -1.11
CA LEU A 30 11.00 4.61 -1.58
C LEU A 30 10.09 4.91 -2.79
N LEU A 31 9.53 6.12 -2.90
CA LEU A 31 8.78 6.53 -4.09
C LEU A 31 9.64 6.54 -5.36
N LYS A 32 10.93 6.87 -5.25
CA LYS A 32 11.81 7.09 -6.42
C LYS A 32 12.85 5.98 -6.66
N CYS A 33 13.13 5.11 -5.69
CA CYS A 33 14.22 4.11 -5.79
C CYS A 33 13.72 2.67 -5.74
N GLU A 34 13.76 1.97 -6.89
CA GLU A 34 13.34 0.57 -7.01
C GLU A 34 14.14 -0.37 -6.10
N ARG A 35 15.47 -0.22 -6.04
CA ARG A 35 16.32 -1.06 -5.18
C ARG A 35 15.93 -0.99 -3.70
N CYS A 36 15.62 0.21 -3.20
CA CYS A 36 15.20 0.36 -1.82
C CYS A 36 13.77 -0.14 -1.58
N ARG A 37 12.89 -0.07 -2.59
CA ARG A 37 11.57 -0.72 -2.55
C ARG A 37 11.69 -2.23 -2.44
N GLN A 38 12.50 -2.86 -3.30
CA GLN A 38 12.73 -4.31 -3.26
C GLN A 38 13.26 -4.75 -1.88
N GLY A 39 14.26 -4.05 -1.34
CA GLY A 39 14.78 -4.36 -0.01
C GLY A 39 13.78 -4.13 1.13
N TYR A 40 12.80 -3.22 0.95
CA TYR A 40 11.71 -3.02 1.91
C TYR A 40 10.67 -4.15 1.82
N ASP A 41 10.32 -4.57 0.60
CA ASP A 41 9.42 -5.70 0.34
C ASP A 41 9.99 -7.01 0.89
N ASP A 42 11.31 -7.24 0.78
CA ASP A 42 12.00 -8.40 1.39
C ASP A 42 11.84 -8.43 2.93
N ILE A 43 11.99 -7.28 3.58
CA ILE A 43 11.80 -7.16 5.04
C ILE A 43 10.34 -7.45 5.40
N LYS A 44 9.38 -6.88 4.67
CA LYS A 44 7.95 -7.15 4.89
C LYS A 44 7.62 -8.63 4.73
N LEU A 45 8.17 -9.28 3.71
CA LEU A 45 8.00 -10.71 3.50
C LEU A 45 8.52 -11.52 4.70
N ALA A 46 9.71 -11.18 5.20
CA ALA A 46 10.27 -11.82 6.38
C ALA A 46 9.37 -11.65 7.63
N VAL A 47 8.81 -10.46 7.85
CA VAL A 47 7.87 -10.20 8.96
C VAL A 47 6.58 -11.02 8.78
N ARG A 48 5.97 -11.04 7.59
CA ARG A 48 4.76 -11.86 7.33
C ARG A 48 4.99 -13.35 7.56
N LEU A 49 6.16 -13.85 7.16
CA LEU A 49 6.53 -15.24 7.40
C LEU A 49 6.65 -15.50 8.91
N ALA A 50 7.25 -14.57 9.65
CA ALA A 50 7.37 -14.65 11.10
C ALA A 50 6.00 -14.62 11.81
N GLU A 51 5.05 -13.78 11.36
CA GLU A 51 3.68 -13.72 11.89
C GLU A 51 2.90 -15.03 11.71
N ARG A 52 3.26 -15.83 10.69
CA ARG A 52 2.65 -17.13 10.41
C ARG A 52 3.36 -18.29 11.10
N LEU A 53 4.46 -18.05 11.80
CA LEU A 53 5.14 -19.11 12.53
C LEU A 53 4.24 -19.60 13.68
N PRO A 54 4.08 -20.92 13.85
CA PRO A 54 3.37 -21.43 15.00
C PRO A 54 4.11 -21.00 16.26
N GLN A 55 3.41 -20.34 17.17
CA GLN A 55 3.96 -20.02 18.47
C GLN A 55 3.98 -21.31 19.30
N VAL A 56 5.09 -22.04 19.21
CA VAL A 56 5.29 -23.27 20.00
C VAL A 56 5.62 -22.85 21.42
N SER A 57 4.86 -23.37 22.39
CA SER A 57 5.18 -23.21 23.80
C SER A 57 6.51 -23.90 24.10
N ALA A 58 7.44 -23.17 24.71
CA ALA A 58 8.69 -23.76 25.18
C ALA A 58 8.38 -24.94 26.12
N PRO A 59 9.05 -26.11 25.98
CA PRO A 59 8.89 -27.21 26.92
C PRO A 59 9.17 -26.76 28.36
N ASP A 60 8.40 -27.26 29.32
CA ASP A 60 8.52 -26.86 30.74
C ASP A 60 9.94 -27.09 31.31
N GLU A 61 10.65 -28.08 30.78
CA GLU A 61 12.03 -28.42 31.17
C GLU A 61 13.07 -27.40 30.66
N LEU A 62 12.78 -26.70 29.56
CA LEU A 62 13.69 -25.77 28.89
C LEU A 62 14.00 -24.55 29.78
N TRP A 63 13.02 -24.13 30.59
CA TRP A 63 13.18 -23.00 31.48
C TRP A 63 14.03 -23.33 32.70
N GLY A 64 13.94 -24.56 33.22
CA GLY A 64 14.84 -25.03 34.28
C GLY A 64 16.30 -25.11 33.82
N GLU A 65 16.55 -25.48 32.56
CA GLU A 65 17.90 -25.49 31.99
C GLU A 65 18.45 -24.09 31.75
N ILE A 66 17.62 -23.18 31.22
CA ILE A 66 18.00 -21.78 30.98
C ILE A 66 18.22 -21.03 32.29
N GLU A 67 17.37 -21.23 33.30
CA GLU A 67 17.58 -20.72 34.65
C GLU A 67 18.89 -21.24 35.22
N ALA A 68 19.17 -22.54 35.11
CA ALA A 68 20.44 -23.10 35.60
C ALA A 68 21.68 -22.53 34.86
N LEU A 69 21.58 -22.23 33.57
CA LEU A 69 22.64 -21.59 32.78
C LEU A 69 22.84 -20.12 33.16
N LEU A 70 21.75 -19.36 33.32
CA LEU A 70 21.77 -17.97 33.79
C LEU A 70 22.28 -17.89 35.24
N ASP A 71 21.90 -18.84 36.09
CA ASP A 71 22.38 -18.96 37.48
C ASP A 71 23.86 -19.32 37.54
N ARG A 72 24.37 -20.16 36.62
CA ARG A 72 25.81 -20.42 36.52
C ARG A 72 26.57 -19.18 36.08
N GLN A 73 26.02 -18.41 35.14
CA GLN A 73 26.63 -17.17 34.66
C GLN A 73 26.59 -16.06 35.72
N SER A 74 25.47 -15.96 36.46
CA SER A 74 25.31 -15.03 37.58
C SER A 74 26.15 -15.43 38.79
N ARG A 75 26.29 -16.73 39.11
CA ARG A 75 27.19 -17.24 40.17
C ARG A 75 28.67 -17.07 39.81
N ALA A 76 29.04 -17.20 38.54
CA ALA A 76 30.38 -16.88 38.07
C ALA A 76 30.68 -15.37 38.21
N ALA A 77 29.68 -14.50 38.03
CA ALA A 77 29.78 -13.06 38.27
C ALA A 77 29.70 -12.69 39.77
N ALA A 78 28.97 -13.46 40.58
CA ALA A 78 28.71 -13.23 42.00
C ALA A 78 29.76 -13.87 42.95
N ALA A 79 30.78 -14.56 42.42
CA ALA A 79 31.94 -15.04 43.18
C ALA A 79 32.87 -13.91 43.69
N ARG A 80 32.41 -12.66 43.69
CA ARG A 80 33.02 -11.53 44.40
C ARG A 80 32.23 -11.27 45.68
N PRO A 81 32.80 -11.49 46.87
CA PRO A 81 32.04 -11.42 48.11
C PRO A 81 31.75 -9.95 48.48
N VAL A 82 30.48 -9.62 48.64
CA VAL A 82 30.04 -8.45 49.42
C VAL A 82 29.04 -8.96 50.45
N SER A 83 29.39 -8.78 51.72
CA SER A 83 28.73 -9.36 52.88
C SER A 83 27.36 -8.73 53.20
N ALA A 84 26.36 -9.61 53.33
CA ALA A 84 25.29 -9.70 54.32
C ALA A 84 24.48 -8.46 54.78
N GLY A 85 23.15 -8.62 54.66
CA GLY A 85 22.24 -8.49 55.80
C GLY A 85 20.91 -7.80 55.52
N PHE A 86 19.79 -8.56 55.46
CA PHE A 86 18.57 -8.37 56.27
C PHE A 86 17.43 -9.30 55.78
N THR A 87 16.72 -9.97 56.70
CA THR A 87 15.55 -10.83 56.43
C THR A 87 14.28 -10.24 57.04
N PHE A 88 13.18 -10.16 56.28
CA PHE A 88 11.83 -9.90 56.84
C PHE A 88 10.67 -10.43 55.96
N GLY A 89 9.94 -11.44 56.48
CA GLY A 89 8.47 -11.53 56.51
C GLY A 89 7.58 -11.50 55.25
N TRP A 90 7.68 -12.48 54.35
CA TRP A 90 6.85 -12.62 53.12
C TRP A 90 5.48 -13.36 53.22
N TYR A 91 5.12 -13.97 54.34
CA TYR A 91 4.01 -14.96 54.38
C TYR A 91 2.57 -14.38 54.43
N LYS A 92 2.35 -13.08 54.17
CA LYS A 92 1.01 -12.47 54.12
C LYS A 92 0.49 -12.11 52.72
N LEU A 93 1.15 -12.55 51.65
CA LEU A 93 0.70 -12.30 50.26
C LEU A 93 0.12 -13.53 49.53
N ALA A 94 -0.14 -14.65 50.23
CA ALA A 94 -0.51 -15.92 49.59
C ALA A 94 -2.00 -16.06 49.19
N ALA A 95 -2.88 -15.13 49.58
CA ALA A 95 -4.33 -15.21 49.25
C ALA A 95 -4.75 -14.35 48.05
N ALA A 96 -3.87 -13.45 47.58
CA ALA A 96 -4.15 -12.61 46.39
C ALA A 96 -3.72 -13.26 45.06
N SER A 97 -2.93 -14.34 45.11
CA SER A 97 -2.35 -15.01 43.93
C SER A 97 -3.32 -15.97 43.22
N ALA A 98 -4.19 -16.68 43.96
CA ALA A 98 -5.10 -17.67 43.36
C ALA A 98 -6.19 -17.05 42.47
N ALA A 99 -6.75 -15.89 42.87
CA ALA A 99 -7.73 -15.18 42.06
C ALA A 99 -7.12 -14.60 40.77
N PHE A 100 -5.85 -14.18 40.83
CA PHE A 100 -5.11 -13.68 39.66
C PHE A 100 -4.81 -14.80 38.66
N VAL A 101 -4.46 -15.99 39.14
CA VAL A 101 -4.22 -17.18 38.28
C VAL A 101 -5.51 -17.65 37.60
N VAL A 102 -6.67 -17.62 38.27
CA VAL A 102 -7.95 -17.96 37.62
C VAL A 102 -8.37 -16.88 36.62
N LEU A 103 -8.20 -15.59 36.92
CA LEU A 103 -8.46 -14.50 35.98
C LEU A 103 -7.53 -14.54 34.76
N ILE A 104 -6.25 -14.88 34.96
CA ILE A 104 -5.30 -15.11 33.86
C ILE A 104 -5.73 -16.34 33.08
N ALA A 105 -6.00 -17.48 33.73
CA ALA A 105 -6.41 -18.71 33.03
C ALA A 105 -7.70 -18.50 32.22
N PHE A 106 -8.68 -17.77 32.76
CA PHE A 106 -9.91 -17.42 32.04
C PHE A 106 -9.65 -16.40 30.92
N GLY A 107 -8.81 -15.39 31.15
CA GLY A 107 -8.39 -14.42 30.14
C GLY A 107 -7.61 -15.07 29.01
N SER A 108 -6.73 -16.02 29.32
CA SER A 108 -5.97 -16.83 28.37
C SER A 108 -6.89 -17.74 27.58
N LEU A 109 -7.79 -18.48 28.22
CA LEU A 109 -8.75 -19.35 27.51
C LEU A 109 -9.66 -18.54 26.57
N TRP A 110 -10.10 -17.35 27.01
CA TRP A 110 -10.91 -16.46 26.19
C TRP A 110 -10.12 -15.88 25.01
N PHE A 111 -8.87 -15.47 25.23
CA PHE A 111 -7.96 -14.95 24.19
C PHE A 111 -7.54 -16.00 23.16
N TYR A 112 -7.37 -17.27 23.56
CA TYR A 112 -7.01 -18.37 22.65
C TYR A 112 -8.19 -18.87 21.81
N ASN A 113 -9.43 -18.87 22.35
CA ASN A 113 -10.63 -19.26 21.58
C ASN A 113 -11.27 -18.09 20.81
N TYR A 114 -10.96 -16.84 21.19
CA TYR A 114 -11.46 -15.61 20.55
C TYR A 114 -10.31 -14.62 20.34
N GLY A 115 -9.25 -15.05 19.64
CA GLY A 115 -8.22 -14.12 19.20
C GLY A 115 -8.89 -12.95 18.47
N PRO A 116 -8.54 -11.69 18.75
CA PRO A 116 -9.23 -10.56 18.15
C PRO A 116 -9.10 -10.67 16.64
N VAL A 117 -10.19 -10.98 15.95
CA VAL A 117 -10.24 -10.87 14.50
C VAL A 117 -9.82 -9.44 14.20
N ALA A 118 -8.74 -9.29 13.44
CA ALA A 118 -8.27 -7.99 13.02
C ALA A 118 -9.44 -7.33 12.28
N SER A 119 -10.04 -6.34 12.93
CA SER A 119 -11.31 -5.77 12.53
C SER A 119 -11.18 -4.27 12.56
N TRP A 120 -11.75 -3.62 11.56
CA TRP A 120 -11.69 -2.19 11.41
C TRP A 120 -12.95 -1.54 11.94
N PRO A 121 -12.84 -0.46 12.74
CA PRO A 121 -13.99 0.36 13.10
C PRO A 121 -14.69 0.89 11.83
N VAL A 122 -16.01 0.83 11.85
CA VAL A 122 -16.88 1.37 10.79
C VAL A 122 -17.88 2.33 11.41
N ASP A 123 -18.10 3.47 10.78
CA ASP A 123 -19.20 4.38 11.10
C ASP A 123 -20.11 4.57 9.89
N ALA A 124 -21.42 4.34 10.07
CA ALA A 124 -22.42 4.76 9.10
C ALA A 124 -22.58 6.28 9.18
N ILE A 125 -22.10 6.99 8.15
CA ILE A 125 -22.17 8.46 8.08
C ILE A 125 -23.56 8.90 7.61
N ALA A 126 -24.19 8.11 6.75
CA ALA A 126 -25.54 8.35 6.24
C ALA A 126 -26.24 7.02 5.95
N GLY A 127 -27.55 6.97 6.22
CA GLY A 127 -28.39 5.82 5.92
C GLY A 127 -28.11 4.59 6.79
N THR A 128 -28.39 3.41 6.24
CA THR A 128 -28.20 2.13 6.92
C THR A 128 -27.18 1.30 6.15
N VAL A 129 -26.08 0.94 6.80
CA VAL A 129 -24.97 0.20 6.20
C VAL A 129 -25.05 -1.25 6.65
N LYS A 130 -24.87 -2.19 5.72
CA LYS A 130 -24.79 -3.61 6.06
C LYS A 130 -23.32 -4.01 6.25
N VAL A 131 -22.97 -4.59 7.39
CA VAL A 131 -21.64 -5.12 7.69
C VAL A 131 -21.78 -6.59 8.07
N GLY A 132 -21.22 -7.48 7.25
CA GLY A 132 -21.44 -8.92 7.35
C GLY A 132 -22.93 -9.27 7.28
N SER A 133 -23.47 -9.75 8.40
CA SER A 133 -24.91 -10.07 8.55
C SER A 133 -25.73 -8.98 9.26
N GLN A 134 -25.08 -7.93 9.77
CA GLN A 134 -25.71 -6.90 10.59
C GLN A 134 -25.97 -5.61 9.80
N TYR A 135 -27.01 -4.88 10.20
CA TYR A 135 -27.29 -3.53 9.70
C TYR A 135 -27.00 -2.52 10.80
N ILE A 136 -26.26 -1.47 10.47
CA ILE A 136 -25.84 -0.41 11.39
C ILE A 136 -26.27 0.97 10.87
N THR A 137 -26.65 1.85 11.79
CA THR A 137 -26.94 3.28 11.54
C THR A 137 -26.01 4.19 12.35
N GLY A 138 -24.97 3.61 12.96
CA GLY A 138 -23.96 4.28 13.76
C GLY A 138 -22.65 3.51 13.65
N SER A 139 -21.99 3.22 14.77
CA SER A 139 -20.71 2.50 14.76
C SER A 139 -20.89 0.98 14.70
N GLY A 140 -19.93 0.32 14.06
CA GLY A 140 -19.81 -1.13 13.95
C GLY A 140 -18.35 -1.53 13.74
N ARG A 141 -18.12 -2.80 13.39
CA ARG A 141 -16.79 -3.33 13.08
C ARG A 141 -16.88 -4.20 11.84
N LEU A 142 -15.89 -4.09 10.96
CA LEU A 142 -15.70 -4.95 9.79
C LEU A 142 -14.58 -5.92 10.09
N ALA A 143 -14.88 -7.20 10.25
CA ALA A 143 -13.89 -8.25 10.44
C ALA A 143 -13.31 -8.75 9.11
N GLU A 144 -12.10 -9.33 9.14
CA GLU A 144 -11.53 -10.01 7.98
C GLU A 144 -12.50 -11.04 7.41
N GLY A 145 -12.64 -11.04 6.07
CA GLY A 145 -13.60 -11.87 5.33
C GLY A 145 -15.01 -11.30 5.24
N GLU A 146 -15.39 -10.32 6.08
CA GLU A 146 -16.70 -9.70 6.01
C GLU A 146 -16.78 -8.65 4.89
N ALA A 147 -18.02 -8.37 4.47
CA ALA A 147 -18.36 -7.34 3.50
C ALA A 147 -19.11 -6.18 4.15
N LEU A 148 -18.79 -4.97 3.74
CA LEU A 148 -19.57 -3.75 3.94
C LEU A 148 -20.32 -3.42 2.64
N GLU A 149 -21.63 -3.20 2.73
CA GLU A 149 -22.50 -2.85 1.61
C GLU A 149 -23.31 -1.58 1.94
N THR A 150 -23.31 -0.63 1.01
CA THR A 150 -24.13 0.58 1.04
C THR A 150 -25.24 0.52 -0.03
N ASP A 151 -26.44 0.96 0.32
CA ASP A 151 -27.52 1.17 -0.66
C ASP A 151 -27.31 2.45 -1.48
N GLY A 152 -28.26 2.80 -2.35
CA GLY A 152 -28.18 3.99 -3.21
C GLY A 152 -28.20 5.35 -2.50
N SER A 153 -28.24 5.39 -1.17
CA SER A 153 -28.23 6.61 -0.37
C SER A 153 -27.26 6.58 0.83
N SER A 154 -26.82 5.39 1.23
CA SER A 154 -26.03 5.18 2.43
C SER A 154 -24.54 5.42 2.19
N ARG A 155 -23.83 5.92 3.21
CA ARG A 155 -22.38 6.13 3.19
C ARG A 155 -21.76 5.60 4.47
N ALA A 156 -20.55 5.06 4.36
CA ALA A 156 -19.81 4.54 5.49
C ALA A 156 -18.39 5.10 5.55
N LYS A 157 -17.81 5.13 6.74
CA LYS A 157 -16.39 5.40 6.97
C LYS A 157 -15.76 4.18 7.60
N ILE A 158 -14.63 3.74 7.08
CA ILE A 158 -13.82 2.66 7.63
C ILE A 158 -12.50 3.24 8.11
N ALA A 159 -12.12 2.97 9.36
CA ALA A 159 -10.81 3.32 9.89
C ALA A 159 -9.79 2.22 9.55
N VAL A 160 -8.76 2.55 8.76
CA VAL A 160 -7.73 1.61 8.30
C VAL A 160 -6.60 1.59 9.33
N GLY A 161 -6.69 0.68 10.30
CA GLY A 161 -5.72 0.57 11.39
C GLY A 161 -5.46 1.93 12.05
N MET A 162 -4.20 2.35 12.09
CA MET A 162 -3.79 3.70 12.52
C MET A 162 -3.28 4.58 11.36
N ILE A 163 -3.43 4.11 10.12
CA ILE A 163 -2.75 4.70 8.97
C ILE A 163 -3.65 5.60 8.12
N GLY A 164 -4.97 5.51 8.27
CA GLY A 164 -5.88 6.34 7.50
C GLY A 164 -7.33 5.92 7.58
N GLN A 165 -8.09 6.36 6.59
CA GLN A 165 -9.52 6.13 6.50
C GLN A 165 -9.96 5.92 5.05
N VAL A 166 -11.04 5.18 4.89
CA VAL A 166 -11.73 4.99 3.62
C VAL A 166 -13.19 5.36 3.77
N GLU A 167 -13.67 6.29 2.95
CA GLU A 167 -15.09 6.58 2.81
C GLU A 167 -15.68 5.72 1.68
N ILE A 168 -16.83 5.12 1.95
CA ILE A 168 -17.57 4.27 1.02
C ILE A 168 -18.82 5.01 0.59
N ASP A 169 -18.93 5.24 -0.73
CA ASP A 169 -20.03 5.96 -1.33
C ASP A 169 -21.26 5.06 -1.54
N PRO A 170 -22.41 5.63 -1.91
CA PRO A 170 -23.63 4.86 -2.14
C PRO A 170 -23.46 3.79 -3.23
N GLY A 171 -24.21 2.69 -3.08
CA GLY A 171 -24.26 1.60 -4.05
C GLY A 171 -23.00 0.73 -4.10
N SER A 172 -22.18 0.74 -3.05
CA SER A 172 -20.86 0.12 -3.05
C SER A 172 -20.81 -1.16 -2.23
N ARG A 173 -19.83 -2.01 -2.57
CA ARG A 173 -19.51 -3.22 -1.81
C ARG A 173 -18.00 -3.36 -1.63
N VAL A 174 -17.57 -3.40 -0.37
CA VAL A 174 -16.16 -3.55 0.02
C VAL A 174 -15.99 -4.73 0.96
N ARG A 175 -14.92 -5.50 0.83
CA ARG A 175 -14.57 -6.59 1.75
C ARG A 175 -13.23 -6.35 2.41
N LEU A 176 -13.11 -6.69 3.69
CA LEU A 176 -11.81 -6.72 4.36
C LEU A 176 -11.11 -8.05 4.06
N ILE A 177 -9.87 -7.98 3.58
CA ILE A 177 -9.07 -9.15 3.19
C ILE A 177 -7.96 -9.42 4.20
N ASP A 178 -7.25 -8.38 4.63
CA ASP A 178 -6.12 -8.47 5.57
C ASP A 178 -6.04 -7.18 6.40
N ALA A 179 -5.89 -7.30 7.71
CA ALA A 179 -5.73 -6.21 8.66
C ALA A 179 -4.49 -6.39 9.56
N SER A 180 -3.41 -6.98 9.04
CA SER A 180 -2.11 -7.12 9.71
C SER A 180 -1.29 -5.82 9.76
N VAL A 181 -0.17 -5.82 10.49
CA VAL A 181 0.72 -4.64 10.61
C VAL A 181 1.58 -4.42 9.36
N THR A 182 1.80 -5.47 8.57
CA THR A 182 2.59 -5.39 7.33
C THR A 182 1.72 -5.20 6.10
N GLU A 183 0.40 -5.36 6.23
CA GLU A 183 -0.52 -5.27 5.11
C GLU A 183 -1.93 -4.92 5.55
N HIS A 184 -2.49 -3.88 4.93
CA HIS A 184 -3.89 -3.52 5.06
C HIS A 184 -4.55 -3.68 3.68
N ARG A 185 -5.39 -4.69 3.52
CA ARG A 185 -5.98 -5.02 2.21
C ARG A 185 -7.50 -5.09 2.28
N ILE A 186 -8.13 -4.39 1.36
CA ILE A 186 -9.56 -4.52 1.08
C ILE A 186 -9.77 -4.96 -0.38
N ALA A 187 -10.98 -5.40 -0.70
CA ALA A 187 -11.45 -5.57 -2.06
C ALA A 187 -12.65 -4.66 -2.31
N LEU A 188 -12.59 -3.82 -3.33
CA LEU A 188 -13.74 -3.07 -3.86
C LEU A 188 -14.35 -3.91 -4.98
N ASP A 189 -15.49 -4.54 -4.70
CA ASP A 189 -16.14 -5.42 -5.67
C ASP A 189 -16.98 -4.62 -6.68
N ARG A 190 -17.60 -3.52 -6.24
CA ARG A 190 -18.34 -2.54 -7.07
C ARG A 190 -18.57 -1.24 -6.32
N GLY A 191 -18.90 -0.18 -7.06
CA GLY A 191 -19.20 1.14 -6.52
C GLY A 191 -17.93 1.97 -6.32
N ARG A 192 -17.94 2.89 -5.35
CA ARG A 192 -16.89 3.89 -5.22
C ARG A 192 -16.42 4.04 -3.78
N LEU A 193 -15.11 4.26 -3.63
CA LEU A 193 -14.50 4.65 -2.37
C LEU A 193 -13.58 5.86 -2.52
N GLN A 194 -13.32 6.53 -1.40
CA GLN A 194 -12.29 7.55 -1.27
C GLN A 194 -11.34 7.14 -0.16
N ALA A 195 -10.07 6.98 -0.48
CA ALA A 195 -9.04 6.65 0.48
C ALA A 195 -8.24 7.90 0.86
N THR A 196 -7.91 8.03 2.13
CA THR A 196 -6.93 9.00 2.64
C THR A 196 -5.99 8.27 3.58
N ILE A 197 -4.80 7.96 3.09
CA ILE A 197 -3.84 7.10 3.76
C ILE A 197 -2.53 7.86 3.96
N LYS A 198 -2.05 7.83 5.20
CA LYS A 198 -0.76 8.35 5.61
C LYS A 198 0.08 7.21 6.14
N ALA A 199 0.62 6.43 5.21
CA ALA A 199 1.40 5.24 5.50
C ALA A 199 2.71 5.26 4.71
N PRO A 200 3.68 4.41 5.12
CA PRO A 200 4.68 3.92 4.22
C PRO A 200 4.11 3.42 2.88
N PRO A 201 4.84 3.62 1.76
CA PRO A 201 4.41 3.08 0.49
C PRO A 201 4.19 1.56 0.55
N ARG A 202 3.21 1.07 -0.23
CA ARG A 202 2.87 -0.34 -0.36
C ARG A 202 2.38 -0.98 0.94
N LEU A 203 1.72 -0.23 1.83
CA LEU A 203 1.11 -0.78 3.06
C LEU A 203 -0.41 -0.99 2.95
N PHE A 204 -1.09 -0.14 2.17
CA PHE A 204 -2.52 -0.24 1.92
C PHE A 204 -2.79 -0.68 0.47
N PHE A 205 -3.72 -1.63 0.30
CA PHE A 205 -4.04 -2.24 -0.98
C PHE A 205 -5.54 -2.33 -1.18
N VAL A 206 -6.00 -2.02 -2.39
CA VAL A 206 -7.38 -2.23 -2.80
C VAL A 206 -7.41 -3.16 -4.01
N ASN A 207 -7.90 -4.38 -3.81
CA ASN A 207 -8.19 -5.29 -4.91
C ASN A 207 -9.43 -4.79 -5.65
N THR A 208 -9.37 -4.80 -6.97
CA THR A 208 -10.51 -4.63 -7.88
C THR A 208 -10.60 -5.86 -8.78
N PRO A 209 -11.70 -6.06 -9.52
CA PRO A 209 -11.78 -7.15 -10.50
C PRO A 209 -10.73 -7.06 -11.62
N SER A 210 -10.25 -5.86 -11.95
CA SER A 210 -9.36 -5.61 -13.10
C SER A 210 -7.87 -5.44 -12.74
N ALA A 211 -7.54 -5.03 -11.51
CA ALA A 211 -6.17 -4.79 -11.02
C ALA A 211 -6.11 -4.64 -9.48
N VAL A 212 -4.90 -4.47 -8.93
CA VAL A 212 -4.69 -4.05 -7.54
C VAL A 212 -4.24 -2.60 -7.50
N ALA A 213 -4.95 -1.73 -6.79
CA ALA A 213 -4.46 -0.40 -6.45
C ALA A 213 -3.56 -0.49 -5.20
N VAL A 214 -2.31 -0.05 -5.34
CA VAL A 214 -1.29 -0.03 -4.30
C VAL A 214 -1.08 1.40 -3.86
N ASP A 215 -1.40 1.68 -2.61
CA ASP A 215 -1.24 3.00 -2.01
C ASP A 215 0.24 3.30 -1.74
N LEU A 216 0.72 4.46 -2.22
CA LEU A 216 2.10 4.90 -2.00
C LEU A 216 2.19 6.09 -1.02
N GLY A 217 1.19 6.25 -0.14
CA GLY A 217 1.02 7.36 0.80
C GLY A 217 0.22 8.50 0.18
N CYS A 218 -1.08 8.30 -0.02
CA CYS A 218 -1.87 9.14 -0.93
C CYS A 218 -3.32 9.40 -0.49
N ALA A 219 -3.98 10.26 -1.27
CA ALA A 219 -5.44 10.39 -1.27
C ALA A 219 -5.95 10.21 -2.70
N TYR A 220 -7.01 9.44 -2.87
CA TYR A 220 -7.56 9.12 -4.18
C TYR A 220 -9.00 8.65 -4.08
N THR A 221 -9.66 8.66 -5.22
CA THR A 221 -10.98 8.05 -5.40
C THR A 221 -10.84 6.88 -6.36
N LEU A 222 -11.42 5.74 -6.00
CA LEU A 222 -11.41 4.53 -6.82
C LEU A 222 -12.85 4.06 -6.99
N GLU A 223 -13.24 3.85 -8.24
CA GLU A 223 -14.54 3.37 -8.64
C GLU A 223 -14.41 2.07 -9.41
N VAL A 224 -15.37 1.16 -9.23
CA VAL A 224 -15.51 -0.10 -9.96
C VAL A 224 -16.93 -0.16 -10.51
N ASP A 225 -17.05 -0.21 -11.84
CA ASP A 225 -18.34 -0.33 -12.52
C ASP A 225 -18.90 -1.76 -12.46
N ASP A 226 -20.13 -1.96 -12.94
CA ASP A 226 -20.79 -3.28 -12.95
C ASP A 226 -20.10 -4.31 -13.87
N GLN A 227 -19.21 -3.87 -14.76
CA GLN A 227 -18.40 -4.73 -15.63
C GLN A 227 -17.06 -5.10 -14.97
N GLY A 228 -16.75 -4.55 -13.80
CA GLY A 228 -15.48 -4.74 -13.10
C GLY A 228 -14.34 -3.89 -13.65
N ASN A 229 -14.63 -2.87 -14.46
CA ASN A 229 -13.63 -1.87 -14.84
C ASN A 229 -13.42 -0.90 -13.70
N SER A 230 -12.18 -0.46 -13.51
CA SER A 230 -11.87 0.48 -12.42
C SER A 230 -11.38 1.82 -12.93
N PHE A 231 -11.82 2.89 -12.27
CA PHE A 231 -11.46 4.27 -12.55
C PHE A 231 -10.79 4.86 -11.30
N LEU A 232 -9.50 5.17 -11.41
CA LEU A 232 -8.72 5.80 -10.35
C LEU A 232 -8.52 7.28 -10.66
N HIS A 233 -8.70 8.13 -9.66
CA HIS A 233 -8.30 9.53 -9.69
C HIS A 233 -7.51 9.86 -8.43
N VAL A 234 -6.24 10.21 -8.59
CA VAL A 234 -5.33 10.51 -7.47
C VAL A 234 -5.39 12.01 -7.17
N THR A 235 -5.82 12.36 -5.96
CA THR A 235 -5.97 13.75 -5.52
C THR A 235 -4.79 14.24 -4.70
N SER A 236 -3.95 13.34 -4.19
CA SER A 236 -2.67 13.65 -3.55
C SER A 236 -1.73 12.44 -3.60
N GLY A 237 -0.43 12.67 -3.80
CA GLY A 237 0.58 11.61 -3.79
C GLY A 237 0.55 10.74 -5.05
N PHE A 238 0.74 9.43 -4.87
CA PHE A 238 0.86 8.45 -5.94
C PHE A 238 0.11 7.16 -5.60
N VAL A 239 -0.45 6.51 -6.61
CA VAL A 239 -1.02 5.16 -6.53
C VAL A 239 -0.45 4.34 -7.68
N ALA A 240 -0.07 3.09 -7.43
CA ALA A 240 0.29 2.16 -8.50
C ALA A 240 -0.86 1.19 -8.77
N PHE A 241 -1.25 1.02 -10.04
CA PHE A 241 -2.04 -0.13 -10.45
C PHE A 241 -1.11 -1.27 -10.85
N GLU A 242 -1.33 -2.43 -10.25
CA GLU A 242 -0.57 -3.65 -10.52
C GLU A 242 -1.47 -4.77 -11.03
N ARG A 243 -1.01 -5.45 -12.10
CA ARG A 243 -1.58 -6.70 -12.57
C ARG A 243 -0.57 -7.48 -13.41
N ASP A 244 -0.45 -8.79 -13.17
CA ASP A 244 0.35 -9.71 -13.99
C ASP A 244 1.79 -9.20 -14.25
N GLY A 245 2.40 -8.59 -13.22
CA GLY A 245 3.75 -8.01 -13.29
C GLY A 245 3.84 -6.64 -14.00
N ARG A 246 2.72 -6.11 -14.51
CA ARG A 246 2.64 -4.74 -15.03
C ARG A 246 2.30 -3.77 -13.92
N GLU A 247 3.06 -2.69 -13.82
CA GLU A 247 2.83 -1.58 -12.91
C GLU A 247 2.52 -0.30 -13.71
N THR A 248 1.54 0.47 -13.26
CA THR A 248 1.25 1.82 -13.77
C THR A 248 1.14 2.77 -12.59
N VAL A 249 2.08 3.70 -12.47
CA VAL A 249 2.07 4.71 -11.42
C VAL A 249 1.23 5.91 -11.88
N VAL A 250 0.28 6.30 -11.03
CA VAL A 250 -0.66 7.37 -11.25
C VAL A 250 -0.39 8.48 -10.23
N PRO A 251 0.04 9.66 -10.68
CA PRO A 251 0.32 10.77 -9.77
C PRO A 251 -0.90 11.62 -9.45
N ILE A 252 -0.73 12.52 -8.49
CA ILE A 252 -1.66 13.62 -8.22
C ILE A 252 -2.15 14.32 -9.50
N GLY A 253 -3.46 14.53 -9.56
CA GLY A 253 -4.14 15.17 -10.69
C GLY A 253 -4.27 14.28 -11.93
N ALA A 254 -3.79 13.04 -11.87
CA ALA A 254 -3.95 12.07 -12.95
C ALA A 254 -5.05 11.04 -12.63
N MET A 255 -5.56 10.49 -13.73
CA MET A 255 -6.49 9.38 -13.76
C MET A 255 -5.86 8.19 -14.46
N CYS A 256 -6.36 7.00 -14.13
CA CYS A 256 -6.04 5.78 -14.85
C CYS A 256 -7.23 4.85 -14.82
N GLU A 257 -7.53 4.28 -15.98
CA GLU A 257 -8.54 3.25 -16.15
C GLU A 257 -7.91 1.86 -16.17
N THR A 258 -8.66 0.88 -15.71
CA THR A 258 -8.32 -0.53 -15.86
C THR A 258 -9.54 -1.25 -16.44
N ARG A 259 -9.32 -2.16 -17.38
CA ARG A 259 -10.40 -2.99 -17.93
C ARG A 259 -10.26 -4.43 -17.47
N PHE A 260 -11.39 -5.06 -17.18
CA PHE A 260 -11.43 -6.48 -16.85
C PHE A 260 -10.74 -7.29 -17.97
N ASN A 261 -9.94 -8.30 -17.61
CA ASN A 261 -9.09 -9.08 -18.52
C ASN A 261 -7.96 -8.34 -19.27
N ILE A 262 -7.93 -7.01 -19.35
CA ILE A 262 -6.85 -6.26 -20.02
C ILE A 262 -5.81 -5.72 -19.01
N GLY A 263 -6.28 -5.18 -17.87
CA GLY A 263 -5.43 -4.57 -16.85
C GLY A 263 -5.37 -3.04 -16.96
N PRO A 264 -4.36 -2.39 -16.37
CA PRO A 264 -4.24 -0.93 -16.39
C PRO A 264 -3.91 -0.38 -17.78
N GLY A 265 -4.61 0.68 -18.15
CA GLY A 265 -4.31 1.52 -19.29
C GLY A 265 -3.20 2.51 -18.97
N THR A 266 -3.08 3.52 -19.82
CA THR A 266 -2.07 4.57 -19.73
C THR A 266 -2.61 5.73 -18.88
N PRO A 267 -1.86 6.21 -17.87
CA PRO A 267 -2.33 7.28 -17.01
C PRO A 267 -2.31 8.62 -17.74
N TYR A 268 -3.30 9.47 -17.47
CA TYR A 268 -3.45 10.78 -18.09
C TYR A 268 -3.89 11.82 -17.08
N PHE A 269 -3.61 13.11 -17.31
CA PHE A 269 -4.05 14.17 -16.42
C PHE A 269 -5.52 14.52 -16.64
N VAL A 270 -6.25 14.85 -15.56
CA VAL A 270 -7.65 15.30 -15.67
C VAL A 270 -7.81 16.58 -16.50
N THR A 271 -6.72 17.32 -16.67
CA THR A 271 -6.67 18.57 -17.44
C THR A 271 -6.44 18.35 -18.94
N SER A 272 -6.11 17.14 -19.39
CA SER A 272 -5.94 16.82 -20.81
C SER A 272 -7.26 17.00 -21.57
N SER A 273 -7.21 17.30 -22.88
CA SER A 273 -8.43 17.55 -23.65
C SER A 273 -9.35 16.32 -23.71
N ALA A 274 -10.67 16.53 -23.86
CA ALA A 274 -11.61 15.42 -23.99
C ALA A 274 -11.30 14.54 -25.22
N LEU A 275 -10.78 15.14 -26.30
CA LEU A 275 -10.33 14.40 -27.48
C LEU A 275 -9.11 13.52 -27.18
N PHE A 276 -8.14 14.04 -26.41
CA PHE A 276 -6.99 13.27 -25.96
C PHE A 276 -7.42 12.07 -25.11
N GLN A 277 -8.29 12.31 -24.12
CA GLN A 277 -8.77 11.26 -23.20
C GLN A 277 -9.54 10.15 -23.94
N ASP A 278 -10.47 10.51 -24.82
CA ASP A 278 -11.23 9.54 -25.64
C ASP A 278 -10.33 8.74 -26.59
N ALA A 279 -9.38 9.42 -27.27
CA ALA A 279 -8.44 8.75 -28.15
C ALA A 279 -7.52 7.78 -27.38
N LEU A 280 -7.07 8.16 -26.19
CA LEU A 280 -6.24 7.30 -25.35
C LEU A 280 -7.02 6.06 -24.90
N GLY A 281 -8.28 6.21 -24.48
CA GLY A 281 -9.14 5.08 -24.13
C GLY A 281 -9.32 4.10 -25.29
N LYS A 282 -9.55 4.61 -26.51
CA LYS A 282 -9.62 3.81 -27.74
C LYS A 282 -8.30 3.10 -28.04
N PHE A 283 -7.17 3.78 -27.84
CA PHE A 283 -5.85 3.22 -28.05
C PHE A 283 -5.58 2.06 -27.08
N ASP A 284 -5.85 2.25 -25.79
CA ASP A 284 -5.54 1.28 -24.75
C ASP A 284 -6.50 0.08 -24.75
N PHE A 285 -7.79 0.28 -25.05
CA PHE A 285 -8.83 -0.73 -24.76
C PHE A 285 -9.68 -1.17 -25.96
N GLU A 286 -9.75 -0.38 -27.04
CA GLU A 286 -10.68 -0.65 -28.16
C GLU A 286 -9.97 -1.05 -29.46
N GLY A 287 -8.64 -1.20 -29.42
CA GLY A 287 -7.87 -1.54 -30.62
C GLY A 287 -7.81 -0.41 -31.64
N GLY A 288 -7.88 0.85 -31.18
CA GLY A 288 -7.86 2.05 -32.04
C GLY A 288 -6.58 2.23 -32.87
N GLY A 289 -5.49 1.55 -32.51
CA GLY A 289 -4.27 1.47 -33.30
C GLY A 289 -3.67 2.83 -33.67
N ASP A 290 -3.15 2.95 -34.88
CA ASP A 290 -2.45 4.17 -35.32
C ASP A 290 -3.35 5.40 -35.43
N LEU A 291 -4.64 5.22 -35.72
CA LEU A 291 -5.61 6.31 -35.82
C LEU A 291 -5.87 6.96 -34.46
N ALA A 292 -6.03 6.16 -33.40
CA ALA A 292 -6.16 6.67 -32.05
C ALA A 292 -4.85 7.33 -31.59
N LEU A 293 -3.71 6.72 -31.92
CA LEU A 293 -2.40 7.30 -31.60
C LEU A 293 -2.18 8.65 -32.30
N ASP A 294 -2.60 8.83 -33.55
CA ASP A 294 -2.50 10.12 -34.25
C ASP A 294 -3.20 11.24 -33.49
N VAL A 295 -4.39 10.98 -32.95
CA VAL A 295 -5.13 11.96 -32.15
C VAL A 295 -4.44 12.21 -30.81
N VAL A 296 -3.98 11.16 -30.12
CA VAL A 296 -3.21 11.30 -28.86
C VAL A 296 -1.98 12.19 -29.08
N LEU A 297 -1.21 11.95 -30.14
CA LEU A 297 -0.01 12.74 -30.43
C LEU A 297 -0.34 14.17 -30.84
N ALA A 298 -1.38 14.38 -31.63
CA ALA A 298 -1.80 15.72 -32.08
C ALA A 298 -2.28 16.60 -30.92
N GLU A 299 -3.04 16.03 -29.99
CA GLU A 299 -3.63 16.74 -28.85
C GLU A 299 -2.65 16.89 -27.67
N ALA A 300 -1.58 16.10 -27.61
CA ALA A 300 -0.63 16.13 -26.50
C ALA A 300 0.02 17.51 -26.30
N THR A 301 0.02 17.97 -25.06
CA THR A 301 0.76 19.16 -24.58
C THR A 301 2.01 18.74 -23.81
N ASP A 302 2.82 19.71 -23.38
CA ASP A 302 4.01 19.47 -22.54
C ASP A 302 3.66 18.65 -21.29
N ARG A 303 2.48 18.89 -20.70
CA ARG A 303 2.01 18.15 -19.51
C ARG A 303 1.67 16.70 -19.83
N ASP A 304 1.20 16.41 -21.04
CA ASP A 304 0.85 15.05 -21.51
C ASP A 304 2.08 14.21 -21.86
N THR A 305 3.29 14.78 -21.77
CA THR A 305 4.52 13.99 -21.88
C THR A 305 4.61 12.89 -20.82
N PHE A 306 3.90 13.02 -19.69
CA PHE A 306 3.74 11.93 -18.72
C PHE A 306 3.01 10.73 -19.32
N THR A 307 1.91 10.97 -20.04
CA THR A 307 1.17 9.92 -20.75
C THR A 307 2.04 9.30 -21.84
N LEU A 308 2.69 10.14 -22.66
CA LEU A 308 3.56 9.69 -23.75
C LEU A 308 4.75 8.88 -23.24
N TRP A 309 5.35 9.27 -22.12
CA TRP A 309 6.39 8.53 -21.43
C TRP A 309 5.95 7.11 -21.10
N ASN A 310 4.76 6.97 -20.51
CA ASN A 310 4.20 5.68 -20.14
C ASN A 310 3.83 4.83 -21.36
N LEU A 311 3.64 5.41 -22.55
CA LEU A 311 3.41 4.68 -23.80
C LEU A 311 4.69 4.07 -24.39
N LEU A 312 5.87 4.69 -24.21
CA LEU A 312 7.14 4.23 -24.81
C LEU A 312 7.37 2.70 -24.68
N PRO A 313 7.27 2.08 -23.49
CA PRO A 313 7.48 0.64 -23.35
C PRO A 313 6.30 -0.23 -23.82
N ARG A 314 5.13 0.37 -24.08
CA ARG A 314 3.86 -0.34 -24.36
C ARG A 314 3.56 -0.47 -25.85
N VAL A 315 4.17 0.38 -26.67
CA VAL A 315 3.87 0.48 -28.11
C VAL A 315 4.90 -0.24 -28.98
N SER A 316 4.53 -0.52 -30.22
CA SER A 316 5.44 -1.08 -31.23
C SER A 316 6.61 -0.14 -31.52
N VAL A 317 7.69 -0.65 -32.12
CA VAL A 317 8.87 0.19 -32.46
C VAL A 317 8.50 1.37 -33.38
N ALA A 318 7.63 1.16 -34.36
CA ALA A 318 7.19 2.23 -35.26
C ALA A 318 6.38 3.32 -34.54
N GLN A 319 5.49 2.92 -33.63
CA GLN A 319 4.72 3.85 -32.81
C GLN A 319 5.60 4.56 -31.78
N ARG A 320 6.59 3.87 -31.20
CA ARG A 320 7.55 4.45 -30.25
C ARG A 320 8.33 5.58 -30.88
N ASP A 321 8.73 5.45 -32.15
CA ASP A 321 9.44 6.50 -32.88
C ASP A 321 8.59 7.78 -33.00
N ARG A 322 7.30 7.63 -33.31
CA ARG A 322 6.32 8.74 -33.37
C ARG A 322 6.05 9.37 -32.00
N VAL A 323 5.91 8.56 -30.96
CA VAL A 323 5.77 9.02 -29.57
C VAL A 323 7.00 9.82 -29.16
N LEU A 324 8.19 9.31 -29.46
CA LEU A 324 9.47 9.95 -29.19
C LEU A 324 9.62 11.29 -29.93
N ASP A 325 9.27 11.34 -31.21
CA ASP A 325 9.25 12.59 -31.99
C ASP A 325 8.36 13.64 -31.35
N ARG A 326 7.16 13.24 -30.91
CA ARG A 326 6.24 14.17 -30.26
C ARG A 326 6.80 14.67 -28.93
N MET A 327 7.37 13.79 -28.10
CA MET A 327 8.01 14.20 -26.85
C MET A 327 9.17 15.17 -27.09
N ILE A 328 10.06 14.90 -28.04
CA ILE A 328 11.18 15.80 -28.38
C ILE A 328 10.65 17.16 -28.87
N ALA A 329 9.57 17.18 -29.65
CA ALA A 329 8.99 18.43 -30.14
C ALA A 329 8.38 19.30 -29.01
N LEU A 330 7.86 18.67 -27.94
CA LEU A 330 7.23 19.36 -26.82
C LEU A 330 8.27 19.87 -25.79
N VAL A 331 9.19 19.00 -25.37
CA VAL A 331 10.07 19.25 -24.21
C VAL A 331 11.57 19.15 -24.53
N GLY A 332 11.92 18.84 -25.77
CA GLY A 332 13.31 18.64 -26.17
C GLY A 332 13.90 17.33 -25.65
N LEU A 333 15.16 17.07 -26.04
CA LEU A 333 15.94 15.93 -25.56
C LEU A 333 16.99 16.44 -24.55
N PRO A 334 16.98 15.96 -23.29
CA PRO A 334 17.93 16.44 -22.29
C PRO A 334 19.35 15.94 -22.55
N GLN A 335 20.33 16.63 -21.97
CA GLN A 335 21.74 16.27 -22.11
C GLN A 335 21.99 14.85 -21.55
N GLY A 336 22.72 14.03 -22.29
CA GLY A 336 23.04 12.65 -21.89
C GLY A 336 21.99 11.62 -22.32
N VAL A 337 20.85 12.05 -22.85
CA VAL A 337 19.83 11.18 -23.43
C VAL A 337 19.94 11.19 -24.95
N THR A 338 19.82 10.01 -25.57
CA THR A 338 19.91 9.84 -27.03
C THR A 338 18.63 9.24 -27.58
N ARG A 339 18.27 9.57 -28.84
CA ARG A 339 17.12 8.96 -29.52
C ARG A 339 17.23 7.42 -29.51
N GLN A 340 18.40 6.90 -29.87
CA GLN A 340 18.63 5.45 -29.95
C GLN A 340 18.45 4.76 -28.60
N GLY A 341 18.91 5.37 -27.51
CA GLY A 341 18.72 4.80 -26.17
C GLY A 341 17.26 4.73 -25.76
N ILE A 342 16.48 5.79 -26.02
CA ILE A 342 15.04 5.78 -25.72
C ILE A 342 14.28 4.77 -26.60
N MET A 343 14.65 4.67 -27.88
CA MET A 343 14.08 3.65 -28.78
C MET A 343 14.36 2.22 -28.31
N ASN A 344 15.53 2.00 -27.69
CA ASN A 344 15.94 0.72 -27.10
C ASN A 344 15.42 0.51 -25.67
N LEU A 345 14.67 1.46 -25.11
CA LEU A 345 14.23 1.46 -23.71
C LEU A 345 15.40 1.31 -22.73
N ASP A 346 16.52 2.00 -22.99
CA ASP A 346 17.64 2.05 -22.07
C ASP A 346 17.21 2.70 -20.74
N GLN A 347 17.24 1.91 -19.66
CA GLN A 347 16.70 2.35 -18.37
C GLN A 347 17.42 3.59 -17.82
N SER A 348 18.74 3.71 -18.03
CA SER A 348 19.48 4.87 -17.51
C SER A 348 19.08 6.15 -18.22
N MET A 349 18.89 6.08 -19.55
CA MET A 349 18.40 7.22 -20.33
C MET A 349 16.93 7.53 -20.05
N LEU A 350 16.12 6.50 -19.78
CA LEU A 350 14.75 6.69 -19.35
C LEU A 350 14.72 7.44 -18.01
N ASP A 351 15.44 6.97 -17.00
CA ASP A 351 15.47 7.61 -15.69
C ASP A 351 15.96 9.07 -15.77
N LEU A 352 16.99 9.35 -16.58
CA LEU A 352 17.52 10.70 -16.78
C LEU A 352 16.51 11.66 -17.42
N TRP A 353 15.73 11.19 -18.40
CA TRP A 353 14.71 12.06 -19.01
C TRP A 353 13.50 12.23 -18.09
N ALA A 354 13.07 11.17 -17.39
CA ALA A 354 12.03 11.29 -16.36
C ALA A 354 12.42 12.31 -15.27
N GLU A 355 13.67 12.32 -14.81
CA GLU A 355 14.19 13.32 -13.86
C GLU A 355 14.12 14.74 -14.43
N ALA A 356 14.44 14.91 -15.72
CA ALA A 356 14.34 16.20 -16.39
C ALA A 356 12.89 16.70 -16.57
N LEU A 357 11.90 15.80 -16.55
CA LEU A 357 10.48 16.10 -16.69
C LEU A 357 9.73 16.20 -15.35
N ASP A 358 10.38 15.95 -14.22
CA ASP A 358 9.76 15.97 -12.88
C ASP A 358 9.00 17.29 -12.62
N THR A 359 9.58 18.44 -13.03
CA THR A 359 8.98 19.78 -12.87
C THR A 359 7.87 20.11 -13.88
N VAL A 360 7.74 19.33 -14.94
CA VAL A 360 6.64 19.45 -15.91
C VAL A 360 5.43 18.65 -15.41
N TRP A 361 5.68 17.54 -14.74
CA TRP A 361 4.66 16.62 -14.24
C TRP A 361 4.08 17.03 -12.88
N TYR A 362 4.90 17.64 -12.00
CA TYR A 362 4.56 18.03 -10.63
C TYR A 362 4.87 19.50 -10.37
#